data_AF-A0A946E4W0-F1
#
_entry.id   AF-A0A946E4W0-F1
#
_cell.length_a   1.000
_cell.length_b   1.000
_cell.length_c   1.000
_cell.angle_alpha   90.00
_cell.angle_beta   90.00
_cell.angle_gamma   90.00
#
_symmetry.space_group_name_H-M   'P 1'
#
loop_
_entity.id
_entity.type
_entity.pdbx_description
1 polymer ?
#
loop_
_entity_poly.entity_id
_entity_poly.type
_entity_poly.pdbx_seq_one_letter_code
_entity_poly.pdbx_strand_id
1 'polypeptide(L)'
;MNIDPENPTIHSDAQRKRIFYKSKDTGIPSKVASAILAQMTQHGYHQEALEIYGKYYSDSLNHHIKKLYDRLKLANIEISEIHELDIIMNNRKIVESFLSDKNFFWEGETDPEKLIIVFSTAYNNFDISFPDLHAVLMQYGFSILYLKNPDRGMFAGGCPGLGTSIDTMKKGLLRFLDRHGIVETFVTGYSSSGYASLYLAGELGASSYLGFGIKTDWSRTTTKKTVQGRVSPSQ
;
A
#
# COMPACT_ATOMS: atom_id res chain seq x y z
N MET A 1 -10.18 -19.67 -16.23
CA MET A 1 -9.94 -18.37 -15.54
C MET A 1 -8.46 -18.08 -15.64
N ASN A 2 -8.07 -17.09 -16.45
CA ASN A 2 -6.70 -16.61 -16.53
C ASN A 2 -6.45 -15.69 -15.33
N ILE A 3 -6.21 -16.26 -14.15
CA ILE A 3 -5.39 -15.55 -13.17
C ILE A 3 -4.02 -15.56 -13.81
N ASP A 4 -3.50 -14.39 -14.18
CA ASP A 4 -2.13 -14.29 -14.64
C ASP A 4 -1.24 -14.87 -13.52
N PRO A 5 -0.61 -16.04 -13.74
CA PRO A 5 0.22 -16.66 -12.71
C PRO A 5 1.43 -15.79 -12.37
N GLU A 6 1.78 -14.83 -13.22
CA GLU A 6 2.85 -13.87 -12.97
C GLU A 6 2.37 -12.60 -12.25
N ASN A 7 1.07 -12.29 -12.26
CA ASN A 7 0.54 -11.11 -11.56
C ASN A 7 -0.92 -11.29 -11.11
N PRO A 8 -1.20 -12.06 -10.04
CA PRO A 8 -2.54 -12.30 -9.53
C PRO A 8 -3.05 -11.12 -8.67
N THR A 9 -3.11 -9.91 -9.22
CA THR A 9 -3.57 -8.73 -8.47
C THR A 9 -5.05 -8.87 -8.07
N ILE A 10 -5.36 -8.62 -6.79
CA ILE A 10 -6.74 -8.64 -6.25
C ILE A 10 -7.33 -7.25 -6.34
N HIS A 11 -8.41 -7.08 -7.11
CA HIS A 11 -9.08 -5.79 -7.32
C HIS A 11 -10.51 -5.73 -6.72
N SER A 12 -10.99 -6.85 -6.18
CA SER A 12 -12.33 -6.91 -5.58
C SER A 12 -12.46 -8.05 -4.58
N ASP A 13 -13.39 -7.90 -3.62
CA ASP A 13 -13.73 -8.94 -2.67
C ASP A 13 -14.23 -10.23 -3.34
N ALA A 14 -15.00 -10.10 -4.43
CA ALA A 14 -15.49 -11.24 -5.21
C ALA A 14 -14.35 -11.99 -5.92
N GLN A 15 -13.29 -11.29 -6.36
CA GLN A 15 -12.10 -11.92 -6.92
C GLN A 15 -11.30 -12.65 -5.84
N ARG A 16 -11.09 -11.99 -4.69
CA ARG A 16 -10.43 -12.58 -3.51
C ARG A 16 -11.09 -13.89 -3.09
N LYS A 17 -12.40 -13.88 -2.82
CA LYS A 17 -13.15 -15.08 -2.39
C LYS A 17 -12.95 -16.24 -3.37
N ARG A 18 -13.05 -15.96 -4.67
CA ARG A 18 -12.81 -16.97 -5.72
C ARG A 18 -11.39 -17.53 -5.68
N ILE A 19 -10.38 -16.68 -5.48
CA ILE A 19 -8.99 -17.11 -5.31
C ILE A 19 -8.85 -17.98 -4.07
N PHE A 20 -9.38 -17.55 -2.93
CA PHE A 20 -9.30 -18.28 -1.67
C PHE A 20 -9.92 -19.68 -1.74
N TYR A 21 -11.18 -19.80 -2.18
CA TYR A 21 -11.84 -21.11 -2.25
C TYR A 21 -11.16 -22.05 -3.26
N LYS A 22 -10.76 -21.54 -4.43
CA LYS A 22 -10.01 -22.35 -5.40
C LYS A 22 -8.67 -22.85 -4.81
N SER A 23 -7.98 -21.99 -4.08
CA SER A 23 -6.71 -22.31 -3.41
C SER A 23 -6.87 -23.42 -2.37
N LYS A 24 -7.98 -23.39 -1.64
CA LYS A 24 -8.33 -24.39 -0.63
C LYS A 24 -8.60 -25.76 -1.25
N ASP A 25 -9.35 -25.78 -2.36
CA ASP A 25 -9.88 -27.02 -2.96
C ASP A 25 -8.88 -27.73 -3.86
N THR A 26 -8.24 -27.04 -4.82
CA THR A 26 -7.47 -27.71 -5.88
C THR A 26 -5.97 -27.82 -5.62
N GLY A 27 -5.48 -27.13 -4.58
CA GLY A 27 -4.07 -26.76 -4.51
C GLY A 27 -3.69 -25.78 -5.61
N ILE A 28 -2.64 -25.01 -5.37
CA ILE A 28 -2.07 -24.03 -6.28
C ILE A 28 -0.62 -24.43 -6.52
N PRO A 29 -0.09 -24.32 -7.75
CA PRO A 29 1.33 -24.43 -7.98
C PRO A 29 2.10 -23.49 -7.04
N SER A 30 3.20 -23.96 -6.42
CA SER A 30 3.96 -23.21 -5.40
C SER A 30 4.38 -21.80 -5.84
N LYS A 31 4.69 -21.63 -7.13
CA LYS A 31 5.01 -20.34 -7.75
C LYS A 31 3.86 -19.34 -7.69
N VAL A 32 2.63 -19.80 -7.92
CA VAL A 32 1.42 -18.96 -7.94
C VAL A 32 0.89 -18.74 -6.51
N ALA A 33 1.10 -19.72 -5.63
CA ALA A 33 0.74 -19.59 -4.21
C ALA A 33 1.43 -18.39 -3.55
N SER A 34 2.74 -18.22 -3.78
CA SER A 34 3.51 -17.11 -3.19
C SER A 34 2.96 -15.74 -3.59
N ALA A 35 2.57 -15.57 -4.86
CA ALA A 35 2.02 -14.32 -5.37
C ALA A 35 0.60 -14.04 -4.85
N ILE A 36 -0.26 -15.06 -4.78
CA ILE A 36 -1.60 -14.95 -4.18
C ILE A 36 -1.49 -14.58 -2.70
N LEU A 37 -0.59 -15.24 -1.98
CA LEU A 37 -0.38 -15.02 -0.55
C LEU A 37 0.15 -13.61 -0.25
N ALA A 38 1.09 -13.12 -1.07
CA ALA A 38 1.56 -11.74 -1.00
C ALA A 38 0.40 -10.76 -1.20
N GLN A 39 -0.47 -11.00 -2.19
CA GLN A 39 -1.63 -10.15 -2.44
C GLN A 39 -2.63 -10.19 -1.28
N MET A 40 -2.94 -11.36 -0.75
CA MET A 40 -3.87 -11.47 0.39
C MET A 40 -3.35 -10.73 1.63
N THR A 41 -2.06 -10.87 1.92
CA THR A 41 -1.41 -10.13 3.02
C THR A 41 -1.45 -8.62 2.76
N GLN A 42 -1.10 -8.19 1.53
CA GLN A 42 -1.09 -6.77 1.14
C GLN A 42 -2.48 -6.10 1.16
N HIS A 43 -3.55 -6.89 1.22
CA HIS A 43 -4.93 -6.40 1.27
C HIS A 43 -5.64 -6.71 2.60
N GLY A 44 -4.90 -7.10 3.64
CA GLY A 44 -5.42 -7.28 5.01
C GLY A 44 -6.11 -8.63 5.26
N TYR A 45 -6.02 -9.58 4.33
CA TYR A 45 -6.65 -10.90 4.45
C TYR A 45 -5.71 -11.94 5.09
N HIS A 46 -5.11 -11.55 6.23
CA HIS A 46 -4.05 -12.30 6.89
C HIS A 46 -4.49 -13.70 7.34
N GLN A 47 -5.69 -13.82 7.93
CA GLN A 47 -6.22 -15.10 8.38
C GLN A 47 -6.42 -16.10 7.22
N GLU A 48 -6.99 -15.63 6.12
CA GLU A 48 -7.17 -16.44 4.92
C GLU A 48 -5.82 -16.80 4.27
N ALA A 49 -4.86 -15.88 4.29
CA ALA A 49 -3.49 -16.14 3.84
C ALA A 49 -2.81 -17.22 4.71
N LEU A 50 -3.01 -17.19 6.04
CA LEU A 50 -2.49 -18.20 6.96
C LEU A 50 -3.13 -19.57 6.75
N GLU A 51 -4.43 -19.64 6.48
CA GLU A 51 -5.11 -20.90 6.12
C GLU A 51 -4.51 -21.52 4.86
N ILE A 52 -4.29 -20.71 3.82
CA ILE A 52 -3.65 -21.17 2.59
C ILE A 52 -2.22 -21.61 2.88
N TYR A 53 -1.43 -20.80 3.58
CA TYR A 53 -0.03 -21.14 3.91
C TYR A 53 0.09 -22.42 4.74
N GLY A 54 -0.79 -22.63 5.72
CA GLY A 54 -0.70 -23.78 6.62
C GLY A 54 -0.67 -25.12 5.87
N LYS A 55 -1.44 -25.20 4.78
CA LYS A 55 -1.47 -26.36 3.88
C LYS A 55 -0.16 -26.56 3.09
N TYR A 56 0.53 -25.49 2.72
CA TYR A 56 1.84 -25.60 2.06
C TYR A 56 2.99 -25.77 3.05
N TYR A 57 2.84 -25.25 4.27
CA TYR A 57 3.85 -25.32 5.32
C TYR A 57 4.09 -26.76 5.76
N SER A 58 3.02 -27.56 5.92
CA SER A 58 3.12 -28.98 6.28
C SER A 58 3.91 -29.79 5.25
N ASP A 59 3.87 -29.37 3.99
CA ASP A 59 4.36 -30.14 2.84
C ASP A 59 5.71 -29.61 2.31
N SER A 60 6.23 -28.52 2.87
CA SER A 60 7.40 -27.81 2.35
C SER A 60 8.69 -28.14 3.09
N LEU A 61 9.69 -28.63 2.36
CA LEU A 61 11.10 -28.67 2.80
C LEU A 61 11.81 -27.31 2.67
N ASN A 62 11.14 -26.30 2.10
CA ASN A 62 11.75 -25.01 1.83
C ASN A 62 11.74 -24.11 3.07
N HIS A 63 12.92 -23.91 3.67
CA HIS A 63 13.11 -23.04 4.85
C HIS A 63 12.59 -21.61 4.62
N HIS A 64 12.69 -21.08 3.40
CA HIS A 64 12.24 -19.72 3.11
C HIS A 64 10.73 -19.56 3.30
N ILE A 65 9.94 -20.53 2.83
CA ILE A 65 8.48 -20.56 3.00
C ILE A 65 8.11 -20.65 4.48
N LYS A 66 8.82 -21.47 5.26
CA LYS A 66 8.59 -21.58 6.71
C LYS A 66 8.82 -20.26 7.43
N LYS A 67 9.95 -19.60 7.15
CA LYS A 67 10.27 -18.31 7.75
C LYS A 67 9.26 -17.21 7.39
N LEU A 68 8.75 -17.23 6.15
CA LEU A 68 7.73 -16.29 5.71
C LEU A 68 6.39 -16.54 6.43
N TYR A 69 5.99 -17.81 6.58
CA TYR A 69 4.81 -18.19 7.34
C TYR A 69 4.91 -17.75 8.81
N ASP A 70 6.04 -18.02 9.47
CA ASP A 70 6.23 -17.66 10.87
C ASP A 70 6.14 -16.14 11.07
N ARG A 71 6.72 -15.35 10.15
CA ARG A 71 6.60 -13.89 10.16
C ARG A 71 5.16 -13.42 9.99
N LEU A 72 4.42 -14.00 9.05
CA LEU A 72 3.02 -13.66 8.83
C LEU A 72 2.15 -14.02 10.04
N LYS A 73 2.44 -15.16 10.69
CA LYS A 73 1.73 -15.58 11.88
C LYS A 73 1.93 -14.59 13.04
N LEU A 74 3.17 -14.13 13.25
CA LEU A 74 3.48 -13.10 14.25
C LEU A 74 2.79 -11.77 13.91
N ALA A 75 2.91 -11.29 12.68
CA ALA A 75 2.26 -10.06 12.25
C ALA A 75 0.73 -10.13 12.40
N ASN A 76 0.11 -11.28 12.07
CA ASN A 76 -1.33 -11.47 12.23
C ASN A 76 -1.78 -11.43 13.69
N ILE A 77 -0.96 -11.91 14.64
CA ILE A 77 -1.28 -11.80 16.07
C ILE A 77 -1.32 -10.32 16.47
N GLU A 78 -0.28 -9.58 16.16
CA GLU A 78 -0.19 -8.14 16.50
C GLU A 78 -1.31 -7.33 15.83
N ILE A 79 -1.60 -7.61 14.56
CA ILE A 79 -2.64 -6.92 13.80
C ILE A 79 -4.05 -7.27 14.32
N SER A 80 -4.27 -8.50 14.77
CA SER A 80 -5.58 -8.92 15.30
C SER A 80 -5.97 -8.23 16.62
N GLU A 81 -5.03 -7.56 17.28
CA GLU A 81 -5.29 -6.78 18.50
C GLU A 81 -5.78 -5.35 18.17
N ILE A 82 -5.76 -4.93 16.90
CA ILE A 82 -6.21 -3.60 16.47
C ILE A 82 -7.73 -3.62 16.28
N HIS A 83 -8.48 -3.12 17.27
CA HIS A 83 -9.95 -3.13 17.26
C HIS A 83 -10.56 -2.45 16.03
N GLU A 84 -9.94 -1.37 15.55
CA GLU A 84 -10.40 -0.62 14.38
C GLU A 84 -10.37 -1.46 13.09
N LEU A 85 -9.52 -2.48 13.03
CA LEU A 85 -9.43 -3.34 11.85
C LEU A 85 -10.73 -4.10 11.61
N ASP A 86 -11.41 -4.56 12.66
CA ASP A 86 -12.70 -5.25 12.53
C ASP A 86 -13.77 -4.31 11.93
N ILE A 87 -13.76 -3.04 12.33
CA ILE A 87 -14.68 -2.03 11.79
C ILE A 87 -14.44 -1.85 10.28
N ILE A 88 -13.17 -1.74 9.89
CA ILE A 88 -12.76 -1.58 8.49
C ILE A 88 -13.13 -2.81 7.67
N MET A 89 -12.75 -4.00 8.13
CA MET A 89 -12.91 -5.25 7.37
C MET A 89 -14.37 -5.67 7.24
N ASN A 90 -15.23 -5.29 8.19
CA ASN A 90 -16.67 -5.50 8.09
C ASN A 90 -17.38 -4.44 7.22
N ASN A 91 -16.73 -3.32 6.89
CA ASN A 91 -17.27 -2.32 6.00
C ASN A 91 -16.85 -2.54 4.55
N ARG A 92 -17.71 -3.22 3.79
CA ARG A 92 -17.48 -3.55 2.38
C ARG A 92 -17.08 -2.35 1.51
N LYS A 93 -17.66 -1.16 1.73
CA LYS A 93 -17.36 0.03 0.90
C LYS A 93 -15.95 0.53 1.13
N ILE A 94 -15.49 0.51 2.38
CA ILE A 94 -14.11 0.89 2.75
C ILE A 94 -13.14 -0.12 2.15
N VAL A 95 -13.37 -1.41 2.33
CA VAL A 95 -12.55 -2.48 1.75
C VAL A 95 -12.46 -2.36 0.23
N GLU A 96 -13.59 -2.14 -0.46
CA GLU A 96 -13.61 -1.95 -1.92
C GLU A 96 -12.81 -0.71 -2.35
N SER A 97 -12.79 0.33 -1.53
CA SER A 97 -12.01 1.55 -1.80
C SER A 97 -10.50 1.27 -1.70
N PHE A 98 -10.06 0.47 -0.72
CA PHE A 98 -8.65 0.06 -0.61
C PHE A 98 -8.17 -0.80 -1.78
N LEU A 99 -9.02 -1.74 -2.22
CA LEU A 99 -8.74 -2.61 -3.37
C LEU A 99 -8.77 -1.89 -4.72
N SER A 100 -9.41 -0.72 -4.77
CA SER A 100 -9.52 0.05 -6.01
C SER A 100 -8.21 0.75 -6.37
N ASP A 101 -8.10 1.10 -7.64
CA ASP A 101 -7.04 1.94 -8.18
C ASP A 101 -7.33 3.45 -8.02
N LYS A 102 -8.42 3.80 -7.35
CA LYS A 102 -8.83 5.19 -7.11
C LYS A 102 -8.27 5.67 -5.78
N ASN A 103 -7.97 6.96 -5.72
CA ASN A 103 -7.65 7.63 -4.46
C ASN A 103 -8.81 7.45 -3.47
N PHE A 104 -8.46 7.31 -2.20
CA PHE A 104 -9.42 7.13 -1.12
C PHE A 104 -9.20 8.19 -0.06
N PHE A 105 -10.24 8.94 0.26
CA PHE A 105 -10.25 9.96 1.30
C PHE A 105 -11.16 9.52 2.43
N TRP A 106 -10.63 9.62 3.65
CA TRP A 106 -11.33 9.42 4.90
C TRP A 106 -11.27 10.71 5.69
N GLU A 107 -12.42 11.23 6.09
CA GLU A 107 -12.50 12.44 6.92
C GLU A 107 -12.30 12.07 8.38
N GLY A 108 -11.42 12.81 9.07
CA GLY A 108 -11.11 12.60 10.47
C GLY A 108 -12.30 12.96 11.37
N GLU A 109 -12.45 12.26 12.50
CA GLU A 109 -13.56 12.52 13.43
C GLU A 109 -13.22 13.59 14.47
N THR A 110 -11.94 13.71 14.84
CA THR A 110 -11.50 14.58 15.95
C THR A 110 -10.80 15.84 15.47
N ASP A 111 -9.83 15.69 14.57
CA ASP A 111 -9.07 16.81 13.99
C ASP A 111 -9.15 16.73 12.44
N PRO A 112 -10.34 16.92 11.84
CA PRO A 112 -10.55 16.78 10.39
C PRO A 112 -9.69 17.74 9.56
N GLU A 113 -9.27 18.88 10.13
CA GLU A 113 -8.40 19.89 9.52
C GLU A 113 -6.93 19.45 9.40
N LYS A 114 -6.56 18.31 10.00
CA LYS A 114 -5.24 17.68 9.85
C LYS A 114 -5.35 16.52 8.87
N LEU A 115 -4.40 16.42 7.95
CA LEU A 115 -4.41 15.38 6.90
C LEU A 115 -3.11 14.58 6.85
N ILE A 116 -3.24 13.25 6.87
CA ILE A 116 -2.16 12.33 6.50
C ILE A 116 -2.33 11.92 5.03
N ILE A 117 -1.35 12.27 4.19
CA ILE A 117 -1.30 11.88 2.79
C ILE A 117 -0.40 10.66 2.63
N VAL A 118 -0.99 9.52 2.26
CA VAL A 118 -0.30 8.24 2.08
C VAL A 118 -0.09 7.96 0.60
N PHE A 119 1.18 7.94 0.16
CA PHE A 119 1.50 7.61 -1.22
C PHE A 119 1.76 6.11 -1.41
N SER A 120 0.90 5.44 -2.18
CA SER A 120 1.07 4.03 -2.52
C SER A 120 2.33 3.77 -3.34
N THR A 121 2.90 2.58 -3.25
CA THR A 121 3.91 2.12 -4.20
C THR A 121 3.32 1.95 -5.61
N ALA A 122 4.17 1.59 -6.58
CA ALA A 122 3.77 1.18 -7.93
C ALA A 122 2.90 -0.10 -7.94
N TYR A 123 2.78 -0.80 -6.82
CA TYR A 123 1.91 -1.97 -6.64
C TYR A 123 0.63 -1.65 -5.86
N ASN A 124 0.31 -0.36 -5.69
CA ASN A 124 -0.89 0.09 -4.99
C ASN A 124 -0.97 -0.45 -3.53
N ASN A 125 0.14 -0.40 -2.80
CA ASN A 125 0.26 -0.85 -1.39
C ASN A 125 1.27 0.03 -0.61
N PHE A 126 1.56 -0.32 0.66
CA PHE A 126 2.53 0.39 1.52
C PHE A 126 3.43 -0.57 2.34
N ASP A 127 3.78 -1.75 1.79
CA ASP A 127 4.41 -2.90 2.52
C ASP A 127 3.50 -3.55 3.56
N ILE A 128 2.87 -2.73 4.41
CA ILE A 128 1.68 -3.05 5.19
C ILE A 128 0.43 -2.89 4.32
N SER A 129 -0.63 -3.62 4.64
CA SER A 129 -1.91 -3.47 3.94
C SER A 129 -2.55 -2.12 4.27
N PHE A 130 -3.31 -1.56 3.32
CA PHE A 130 -4.03 -0.32 3.59
C PHE A 130 -5.09 -0.45 4.70
N PRO A 131 -5.85 -1.56 4.83
CA PRO A 131 -6.70 -1.77 5.98
C PRO A 131 -5.95 -1.68 7.32
N ASP A 132 -4.81 -2.36 7.46
CA ASP A 132 -4.05 -2.35 8.72
C ASP A 132 -3.46 -0.96 8.99
N LEU A 133 -2.87 -0.33 7.96
CA LEU A 133 -2.34 1.02 8.09
C LEU A 133 -3.44 2.01 8.46
N HIS A 134 -4.62 1.89 7.85
CA HIS A 134 -5.75 2.76 8.16
C HIS A 134 -6.24 2.57 9.58
N ALA A 135 -6.31 1.33 10.06
CA ALA A 135 -6.70 1.01 11.44
C ALA A 135 -5.77 1.69 12.45
N VAL A 136 -4.47 1.68 12.20
CA VAL A 136 -3.48 2.40 13.04
C VAL A 136 -3.64 3.92 12.93
N LEU A 137 -3.83 4.44 11.71
CA LEU A 137 -3.86 5.89 11.49
C LEU A 137 -5.16 6.54 11.97
N MET A 138 -6.30 5.85 11.93
CA MET A 138 -7.58 6.43 12.33
C MET A 138 -7.68 6.67 13.84
N GLN A 139 -6.85 6.01 14.65
CA GLN A 139 -6.76 6.23 16.11
C GLN A 139 -6.33 7.67 16.46
N TYR A 140 -5.69 8.39 15.54
CA TYR A 140 -5.32 9.80 15.75
C TYR A 140 -6.47 10.78 15.44
N GLY A 141 -7.57 10.32 14.84
CA GLY A 141 -8.71 11.17 14.50
C GLY A 141 -8.48 12.16 13.36
N PHE A 142 -7.36 12.05 12.63
CA PHE A 142 -7.01 12.92 11.50
C PHE A 142 -7.70 12.45 10.21
N SER A 143 -7.86 13.36 9.26
CA SER A 143 -8.21 12.99 7.90
C SER A 143 -7.07 12.21 7.23
N ILE A 144 -7.39 11.29 6.32
CA ILE A 144 -6.42 10.43 5.63
C ILE A 144 -6.72 10.41 4.14
N LEU A 145 -5.72 10.71 3.31
CA LEU A 145 -5.81 10.63 1.85
C LEU A 145 -4.80 9.61 1.32
N TYR A 146 -5.31 8.51 0.80
CA TYR A 146 -4.52 7.54 0.06
C TYR A 146 -4.44 7.93 -1.41
N LEU A 147 -3.23 8.22 -1.87
CA LEU A 147 -2.93 8.43 -3.27
C LEU A 147 -2.49 7.11 -3.90
N LYS A 148 -3.25 6.63 -4.89
CA LYS A 148 -2.97 5.39 -5.61
C LYS A 148 -2.24 5.70 -6.92
N ASN A 149 -1.31 4.82 -7.31
CA ASN A 149 -0.50 4.98 -8.51
C ASN A 149 -0.80 3.93 -9.59
N PRO A 150 -1.93 4.04 -10.31
CA PRO A 150 -2.39 3.01 -11.25
C PRO A 150 -1.47 2.80 -12.45
N ASP A 151 -0.74 3.83 -12.86
CA ASP A 151 0.11 3.80 -14.05
C ASP A 151 1.50 3.18 -13.79
N ARG A 152 1.81 2.82 -12.54
CA ARG A 152 3.14 2.38 -12.08
C ARG A 152 4.29 3.37 -12.38
N GLY A 153 3.96 4.58 -12.81
CA GLY A 153 4.87 5.68 -13.13
C GLY A 153 5.36 6.46 -11.93
N MET A 154 5.19 5.92 -10.70
CA MET A 154 5.66 6.49 -9.45
C MET A 154 5.21 7.95 -9.20
N PHE A 155 4.07 8.34 -9.79
CA PHE A 155 3.49 9.69 -9.81
C PHE A 155 4.17 10.75 -10.71
N ALA A 156 5.12 10.39 -11.60
CA ALA A 156 5.61 11.38 -12.59
C ALA A 156 4.51 11.85 -13.54
N GLY A 157 3.64 10.92 -13.94
CA GLY A 157 2.43 11.20 -14.73
C GLY A 157 1.30 11.85 -13.93
N GLY A 158 1.57 12.29 -12.71
CA GLY A 158 0.57 12.79 -11.78
C GLY A 158 -0.24 11.67 -11.13
N CYS A 159 -1.47 11.99 -10.76
CA CYS A 159 -2.41 11.06 -10.14
C CYS A 159 -3.82 11.37 -10.63
N PRO A 160 -4.59 10.37 -11.09
CA PRO A 160 -5.96 10.59 -11.55
C PRO A 160 -6.80 11.37 -10.54
N GLY A 161 -7.50 12.39 -11.04
CA GLY A 161 -8.31 13.30 -10.21
C GLY A 161 -7.55 14.48 -9.59
N LEU A 162 -6.21 14.44 -9.57
CA LEU A 162 -5.37 15.53 -9.02
C LEU A 162 -4.56 16.24 -10.09
N GLY A 163 -4.03 15.51 -11.08
CA GLY A 163 -3.26 16.08 -12.18
C GLY A 163 -2.64 15.02 -13.08
N THR A 164 -2.11 15.46 -14.23
CA THR A 164 -1.46 14.61 -15.26
C THR A 164 0.07 14.74 -15.26
N SER A 165 0.62 15.39 -14.24
CA SER A 165 2.05 15.52 -13.95
C SER A 165 2.23 15.79 -12.46
N ILE A 166 3.44 15.64 -11.94
CA ILE A 166 3.72 15.97 -10.52
C ILE A 166 3.41 17.45 -10.18
N ASP A 167 3.67 18.38 -11.12
CA ASP A 167 3.39 19.81 -10.92
C ASP A 167 1.89 20.13 -10.96
N THR A 168 1.13 19.47 -11.83
CA THR A 168 -0.33 19.64 -11.86
C THR A 168 -0.99 18.93 -10.68
N MET A 169 -0.41 17.83 -10.20
CA MET A 169 -0.81 17.14 -8.99
C MET A 169 -0.62 18.01 -7.74
N LYS A 170 0.49 18.75 -7.63
CA LYS A 170 0.67 19.78 -6.58
C LYS A 170 -0.52 20.73 -6.55
N LYS A 171 -0.89 21.31 -7.70
CA LYS A 171 -2.04 22.23 -7.80
C LYS A 171 -3.36 21.55 -7.43
N GLY A 172 -3.53 20.29 -7.80
CA GLY A 172 -4.69 19.48 -7.41
C GLY A 172 -4.78 19.25 -5.91
N LEU A 173 -3.66 18.90 -5.28
CA LEU A 173 -3.57 18.72 -3.84
C LEU A 173 -3.84 20.02 -3.10
N LEU A 174 -3.24 21.15 -3.48
CA LEU A 174 -3.55 22.45 -2.84
C LEU A 174 -5.04 22.81 -2.90
N ARG A 175 -5.72 22.56 -4.04
CA ARG A 175 -7.18 22.75 -4.14
C ARG A 175 -7.96 21.76 -3.28
N PHE A 176 -7.45 20.54 -3.13
CA PHE A 176 -8.05 19.54 -2.26
C PHE A 176 -7.96 19.98 -0.79
N LEU A 177 -6.79 20.43 -0.34
CA LEU A 177 -6.57 20.95 1.02
C LEU A 177 -7.53 22.10 1.33
N ASP A 178 -7.58 23.11 0.44
CA ASP A 178 -8.47 24.27 0.58
C ASP A 178 -9.95 23.87 0.66
N ARG A 179 -10.41 23.00 -0.25
CA ARG A 179 -11.80 22.52 -0.27
C ARG A 179 -12.22 21.82 1.02
N HIS A 180 -11.30 21.07 1.63
CA HIS A 180 -11.55 20.28 2.83
C HIS A 180 -11.17 21.02 4.11
N GLY A 181 -10.78 22.31 4.04
CA GLY A 181 -10.39 23.08 5.22
C GLY A 181 -9.15 22.53 5.93
N ILE A 182 -8.26 21.86 5.20
CA ILE A 182 -7.04 21.27 5.77
C ILE A 182 -6.02 22.38 6.03
N VAL A 183 -5.62 22.52 7.30
CA VAL A 183 -4.64 23.51 7.75
C VAL A 183 -3.28 22.90 8.04
N GLU A 184 -3.22 21.59 8.26
CA GLU A 184 -1.99 20.88 8.59
C GLU A 184 -1.87 19.58 7.79
N THR A 185 -0.68 19.31 7.25
CA THR A 185 -0.45 18.10 6.44
C THR A 185 0.77 17.31 6.90
N PHE A 186 0.61 16.00 6.90
CA PHE A 186 1.65 15.01 7.13
C PHE A 186 1.74 14.13 5.89
N VAL A 187 2.94 13.85 5.40
CA VAL A 187 3.10 13.05 4.18
C VAL A 187 3.91 11.81 4.47
N THR A 188 3.48 10.68 3.92
CA THR A 188 4.20 9.41 4.04
C THR A 188 4.36 8.70 2.70
N GLY A 189 5.50 8.03 2.55
CA GLY A 189 5.90 7.35 1.31
C GLY A 189 6.69 6.08 1.57
N TYR A 190 6.57 5.11 0.66
CA TYR A 190 7.29 3.85 0.72
C TYR A 190 7.92 3.52 -0.64
N SER A 191 9.19 3.12 -0.62
CA SER A 191 9.89 2.55 -1.77
C SER A 191 9.74 3.43 -3.03
N SER A 192 8.97 2.98 -4.02
CA SER A 192 8.83 3.62 -5.32
C SER A 192 8.09 4.97 -5.29
N SER A 193 7.28 5.25 -4.27
CA SER A 193 6.64 6.57 -4.14
C SER A 193 7.50 7.60 -3.42
N GLY A 194 8.70 7.19 -2.98
CA GLY A 194 9.63 7.98 -2.20
C GLY A 194 9.86 9.39 -2.74
N TYR A 195 10.30 9.50 -3.99
CA TYR A 195 10.62 10.77 -4.61
C TYR A 195 9.41 11.70 -4.66
N ALA A 196 8.29 11.20 -5.20
CA ALA A 196 7.10 12.02 -5.39
C ALA A 196 6.49 12.49 -4.06
N SER A 197 6.44 11.59 -3.07
CA SER A 197 5.94 11.90 -1.72
C SER A 197 6.84 12.93 -1.02
N LEU A 198 8.16 12.77 -1.09
CA LEU A 198 9.10 13.70 -0.47
C LEU A 198 9.08 15.08 -1.15
N TYR A 199 9.08 15.10 -2.49
CA TYR A 199 8.97 16.34 -3.27
C TYR A 199 7.69 17.09 -2.92
N LEU A 200 6.54 16.41 -2.94
CA LEU A 200 5.26 17.05 -2.65
C LEU A 200 5.09 17.44 -1.19
N ALA A 201 5.72 16.72 -0.25
CA ALA A 201 5.76 17.16 1.14
C ALA A 201 6.38 18.55 1.26
N GLY A 202 7.52 18.79 0.60
CA GLY A 202 8.17 20.10 0.55
C GLY A 202 7.31 21.16 -0.15
N GLU A 203 6.75 20.83 -1.31
CA GLU A 203 5.96 21.76 -2.13
C GLU A 203 4.61 22.15 -1.51
N LEU A 204 4.05 21.30 -0.65
CA LEU A 204 2.82 21.55 0.10
C LEU A 204 3.07 22.26 1.43
N GLY A 205 4.33 22.35 1.88
CA GLY A 205 4.65 22.86 3.22
C GLY A 205 4.19 21.91 4.33
N ALA A 206 4.32 20.60 4.12
CA ALA A 206 3.91 19.61 5.11
C ALA A 206 4.66 19.78 6.44
N SER A 207 3.96 19.65 7.56
CA SER A 207 4.51 19.72 8.91
C SER A 207 5.54 18.62 9.15
N SER A 208 5.34 17.45 8.56
CA SER A 208 6.29 16.34 8.66
C SER A 208 6.22 15.41 7.45
N TYR A 209 7.33 14.72 7.24
CA TYR A 209 7.46 13.65 6.26
C TYR A 209 8.01 12.38 6.91
N LEU A 210 7.39 11.24 6.64
CA LEU A 210 7.87 9.93 7.05
C LEU A 210 8.08 9.02 5.83
N GLY A 211 9.33 8.65 5.57
CA GLY A 211 9.69 7.81 4.44
C GLY A 211 10.27 6.47 4.87
N PHE A 212 9.78 5.38 4.28
CA PHE A 212 10.31 4.04 4.49
C PHE A 212 11.01 3.54 3.22
N GLY A 213 12.32 3.24 3.30
CA GLY A 213 13.09 2.67 2.20
C GLY A 213 12.95 3.42 0.86
N ILE A 214 12.82 4.74 0.92
CA ILE A 214 12.37 5.56 -0.21
C ILE A 214 13.42 5.67 -1.32
N LYS A 215 12.94 5.64 -2.57
CA LYS A 215 13.75 6.05 -3.72
C LYS A 215 13.72 7.57 -3.82
N THR A 216 14.84 8.22 -3.56
CA THR A 216 14.97 9.70 -3.60
C THR A 216 15.52 10.22 -4.93
N ASP A 217 15.90 9.32 -5.84
CA ASP A 217 16.41 9.70 -7.15
C ASP A 217 15.45 9.22 -8.24
N TRP A 218 14.97 10.17 -9.05
CA TRP A 218 14.12 9.94 -10.20
C TRP A 218 14.90 9.84 -11.51
N SER A 219 16.21 10.10 -11.50
CA SER A 219 17.03 10.02 -12.70
C SER A 219 16.83 8.64 -13.32
N ARG A 220 16.31 8.61 -14.56
CA ARG A 220 16.13 7.36 -15.29
C ARG A 220 17.51 6.73 -15.38
N THR A 221 17.77 5.66 -14.63
CA THR A 221 18.96 4.84 -14.85
C THR A 221 18.82 4.16 -16.20
N THR A 222 19.09 4.89 -17.28
CA THR A 222 19.55 4.31 -18.53
C THR A 222 20.90 3.68 -18.20
N THR A 223 20.90 2.35 -18.04
CA THR A 223 22.10 1.49 -17.93
C THR A 223 23.09 1.86 -16.83
N LYS A 224 23.00 1.19 -15.66
CA LYS A 224 24.10 0.38 -15.09
C LYS A 224 23.70 -0.20 -13.73
N LYS A 225 24.28 -1.38 -13.46
CA LYS A 225 24.17 -2.20 -12.25
C LYS A 225 23.97 -1.37 -10.98
N THR A 226 22.98 -1.78 -10.20
CA THR A 226 22.75 -1.43 -8.81
C THR A 226 24.08 -1.36 -8.04
N VAL A 227 24.54 -0.14 -7.75
CA VAL A 227 25.34 0.13 -6.56
C VAL A 227 24.45 1.00 -5.69
N GLN A 228 23.78 0.33 -4.77
CA GLN A 228 23.01 0.98 -3.72
C GLN A 228 24.04 1.51 -2.71
N GLY A 229 24.21 2.83 -2.67
CA GLY A 229 24.89 3.51 -1.57
C GLY A 229 26.11 4.35 -1.95
N ARG A 230 26.06 5.62 -1.52
CA ARG A 230 27.09 6.67 -1.53
C ARG A 230 27.36 7.34 -2.87
N VAL A 231 26.75 8.52 -3.03
CA VAL A 231 27.35 9.58 -3.82
C VAL A 231 28.63 10.00 -3.08
N SER A 232 29.80 9.72 -3.65
CA SER A 232 31.05 10.32 -3.15
C SER A 232 30.98 11.83 -3.38
N PRO A 233 31.40 12.67 -2.41
CA PRO A 233 31.51 14.10 -2.63
C PRO A 233 32.57 14.33 -3.72
N SER A 234 32.22 15.05 -4.78
CA SER A 234 33.19 15.56 -5.74
C SER A 234 34.12 16.54 -5.02
N GLN A 235 35.42 16.22 -5.02
CA GLN A 235 36.48 17.20 -4.79
C GLN A 235 36.60 18.14 -5.99
#